data_AF-A0A9D4KBQ0-F1
#
_entry.id   AF-A0A9D4KBQ0-F1
#
_cell.length_a   1.000
_cell.length_b   1.000
_cell.length_c   1.000
_cell.angle_alpha   90.00
_cell.angle_beta   90.00
_cell.angle_gamma   90.00
#
_symmetry.space_group_name_H-M   'P 1'
#
loop_
_entity.id
_entity.type
_entity.pdbx_description
1 polymer ?
#
loop_
_entity_poly.entity_id
_entity_poly.type
_entity_poly.pdbx_seq_one_letter_code
_entity_poly.pdbx_strand_id
1 'polypeptide(L)'
;MLKNASLKLLAALNKKLKQNDGSWNKEFLEQGGWAALMSLVDALGVRRVIQLSDAMLLLECVQCVKSLMNSKMGLGYLVEHGGTLNHLVRGSYRYL
;
A
#
# COMPACT_ATOMS: atom_id res chain seq x y z
N MET A 1 -1.15 -2.31 12.74
CA MET A 1 -1.81 -0.98 12.64
C MET A 1 -2.55 -0.95 11.29
N LEU A 2 -3.74 -0.35 11.19
CA LEU A 2 -4.77 -0.49 10.11
C LEU A 2 -5.81 -1.63 10.27
N LYS A 3 -6.19 -1.98 11.51
CA LYS A 3 -7.28 -2.95 11.74
C LYS A 3 -8.68 -2.45 11.31
N ASN A 4 -8.84 -1.13 11.07
CA ASN A 4 -10.09 -0.48 10.66
C ASN A 4 -9.85 0.49 9.50
N ALA A 5 -9.28 0.02 8.38
CA ALA A 5 -9.10 0.87 7.21
C ALA A 5 -10.46 1.30 6.66
N SER A 6 -10.61 2.60 6.38
CA SER A 6 -11.76 3.16 5.69
C SER A 6 -11.32 3.83 4.39
N LEU A 7 -12.24 3.98 3.45
CA LEU A 7 -11.95 4.62 2.16
C LEU A 7 -11.46 6.06 2.36
N LYS A 8 -12.05 6.78 3.32
CA LYS A 8 -11.64 8.15 3.69
C LYS A 8 -10.20 8.19 4.21
N LEU A 9 -9.81 7.23 5.05
CA LEU A 9 -8.45 7.15 5.59
C LEU A 9 -7.44 6.88 4.47
N LEU A 10 -7.72 5.89 3.60
CA LEU A 10 -6.82 5.54 2.50
C LEU A 10 -6.72 6.68 1.48
N ALA A 11 -7.82 7.37 1.16
CA ALA A 11 -7.78 8.54 0.28
C ALA A 11 -6.95 9.69 0.87
N ALA A 12 -7.07 9.95 2.18
CA ALA A 12 -6.25 10.96 2.86
C ALA A 12 -4.76 10.56 2.88
N LEU A 13 -4.47 9.27 3.12
CA LEU A 13 -3.12 8.72 3.05
C LEU A 13 -2.53 8.88 1.65
N ASN A 14 -3.27 8.49 0.61
CA ASN A 14 -2.87 8.62 -0.79
C ASN A 14 -2.55 10.08 -1.14
N LYS A 15 -3.39 11.02 -0.72
CA LYS A 15 -3.13 12.45 -0.88
C LYS A 15 -1.82 12.87 -0.21
N LYS A 16 -1.58 12.41 1.03
CA LYS A 16 -0.36 12.75 1.77
C LYS A 16 0.89 12.15 1.12
N LEU A 17 0.82 10.91 0.66
CA LEU A 17 1.88 10.22 -0.09
C LEU A 17 2.27 10.96 -1.37
N LYS A 18 1.26 11.45 -2.13
CA LYS A 18 1.47 12.24 -3.37
C LYS A 18 2.11 13.60 -3.11
N GLN A 19 1.82 14.21 -1.96
CA GLN A 19 2.30 15.55 -1.62
C GLN A 19 3.72 15.55 -1.01
N ASN A 20 4.24 14.39 -0.57
CA ASN A 20 5.46 14.33 0.23
C ASN A 20 6.47 13.30 -0.32
N ASP A 21 7.28 13.59 -1.34
CA ASP A 21 8.39 12.72 -1.80
C ASP A 21 9.64 12.82 -0.89
N GLY A 22 9.46 12.95 0.43
CA GLY A 22 10.53 13.35 1.35
C GLY A 22 10.48 12.68 2.70
N SER A 23 10.80 13.44 3.75
CA SER A 23 10.93 12.96 5.13
C SER A 23 9.70 12.21 5.63
N TRP A 24 8.49 12.68 5.30
CA TRP A 24 7.27 12.05 5.78
C TRP A 24 7.03 10.66 5.18
N ASN A 25 7.24 10.47 3.86
CA ASN A 25 7.10 9.15 3.26
C ASN A 25 8.19 8.18 3.80
N LYS A 26 9.40 8.70 4.09
CA LYS A 26 10.47 7.91 4.70
C LYS A 26 10.10 7.48 6.13
N GLU A 27 9.65 8.42 6.95
CA GLU A 27 9.17 8.15 8.31
C GLU A 27 8.00 7.14 8.31
N PHE A 28 7.05 7.30 7.39
CA PHE A 28 5.94 6.37 7.22
C PHE A 28 6.44 4.95 6.94
N LEU A 29 7.44 4.81 6.07
CA LEU A 29 8.07 3.53 5.74
C LEU A 29 8.81 2.94 6.95
N GLU A 30 9.62 3.74 7.65
CA GLU A 30 10.36 3.35 8.85
C GLU A 30 9.44 2.90 10.00
N GLN A 31 8.22 3.46 10.09
CA GLN A 31 7.19 3.04 11.04
C GLN A 31 6.37 1.82 10.58
N GLY A 32 6.81 1.11 9.54
CA GLY A 32 6.17 -0.11 9.06
C GLY A 32 4.97 0.13 8.13
N GLY A 33 4.86 1.33 7.56
CA GLY A 33 3.77 1.71 6.65
C GLY A 33 3.66 0.80 5.42
N TRP A 34 4.78 0.30 4.90
CA TRP A 34 4.78 -0.70 3.83
C TRP A 34 4.05 -1.99 4.24
N ALA A 35 4.49 -2.60 5.34
CA ALA A 35 3.92 -3.86 5.81
C ALA A 35 2.43 -3.73 6.11
N ALA A 36 2.00 -2.57 6.60
CA ALA A 36 0.59 -2.26 6.82
C ALA A 36 -0.21 -2.19 5.51
N LEU A 37 0.30 -1.53 4.47
CA LEU A 37 -0.33 -1.51 3.14
C LEU A 37 -0.43 -2.91 2.54
N MET A 38 0.65 -3.69 2.60
CA MET A 38 0.64 -5.06 2.05
C MET A 38 -0.28 -5.99 2.84
N SER A 39 -0.35 -5.85 4.17
CA SER A 39 -1.31 -6.60 4.98
C SER A 39 -2.76 -6.30 4.61
N LEU A 40 -3.07 -5.07 4.19
CA LEU A 40 -4.41 -4.71 3.69
C LEU A 40 -4.68 -5.31 2.31
N VAL A 41 -3.70 -5.24 1.40
CA VAL A 41 -3.79 -5.90 0.09
C VAL A 41 -4.05 -7.40 0.25
N ASP A 42 -3.31 -8.06 1.14
CA ASP A 42 -3.50 -9.48 1.42
C ASP A 42 -4.88 -9.76 2.03
N ALA A 43 -5.31 -8.97 3.02
CA ALA A 43 -6.58 -9.18 3.69
C ALA A 43 -7.81 -8.98 2.77
N LEU A 44 -7.73 -7.97 1.90
CA LEU A 44 -8.82 -7.60 0.97
C LEU A 44 -8.78 -8.42 -0.33
N GLY A 45 -7.59 -8.83 -0.78
CA GLY A 45 -7.40 -9.59 -2.02
C GLY A 45 -7.58 -11.11 -1.88
N VAL A 46 -7.32 -11.69 -0.70
CA VAL A 46 -7.50 -13.14 -0.45
C VAL A 46 -8.97 -13.52 -0.37
N ARG A 47 -9.82 -12.62 0.15
CA ARG A 47 -11.26 -12.81 0.06
C ARG A 47 -11.61 -12.54 -1.40
N ARG A 48 -12.29 -13.47 -2.09
CA ARG A 48 -12.97 -13.10 -3.35
C ARG A 48 -13.74 -11.83 -3.01
N VAL A 49 -13.50 -10.75 -3.75
CA VAL A 49 -14.11 -9.46 -3.45
C VAL A 49 -15.61 -9.59 -3.74
N ILE A 50 -16.38 -9.97 -2.72
CA ILE A 50 -17.81 -10.28 -2.83
C ILE A 50 -18.65 -9.01 -2.67
N GLN A 51 -18.06 -7.96 -2.07
CA GLN A 51 -18.72 -6.68 -1.83
C GLN A 51 -17.98 -5.55 -2.56
N LEU A 52 -18.74 -4.66 -3.20
CA LEU A 52 -18.20 -3.48 -3.89
C LEU A 52 -17.37 -2.60 -2.95
N SER A 53 -17.75 -2.50 -1.68
CA SER A 53 -17.00 -1.76 -0.66
C SER A 53 -15.57 -2.27 -0.49
N ASP A 54 -15.38 -3.59 -0.50
CA ASP A 54 -14.07 -4.21 -0.38
C ASP A 54 -13.23 -3.96 -1.64
N ALA A 55 -13.88 -3.96 -2.82
CA ALA A 55 -13.23 -3.61 -4.08
C ALA A 55 -12.70 -2.17 -4.07
N MET A 56 -13.52 -1.22 -3.59
CA MET A 56 -13.15 0.18 -3.50
C MET A 56 -12.02 0.41 -2.49
N LEU A 57 -12.07 -0.28 -1.34
CA LEU A 57 -11.00 -0.23 -0.34
C LEU A 57 -9.68 -0.79 -0.90
N LEU A 58 -9.74 -1.94 -1.58
CA LEU A 58 -8.55 -2.54 -2.21
C LEU A 58 -7.98 -1.62 -3.29
N LEU A 59 -8.82 -1.05 -4.14
CA LEU A 59 -8.41 -0.12 -5.19
C LEU A 59 -7.70 1.11 -4.59
N GLU A 60 -8.26 1.74 -3.56
CA GLU A 60 -7.64 2.91 -2.93
C GLU A 60 -6.33 2.54 -2.20
N CYS A 61 -6.26 1.34 -1.60
CA CYS A 61 -5.02 0.83 -1.00
C CYS A 61 -3.93 0.63 -2.05
N VAL A 62 -4.28 0.05 -3.21
CA VAL A 62 -3.35 -0.10 -4.35
C VAL A 62 -2.93 1.26 -4.91
N GLN A 63 -3.80 2.28 -4.91
CA GLN A 63 -3.42 3.64 -5.28
C GLN A 63 -2.39 4.24 -4.29
N CYS A 64 -2.51 3.96 -2.99
CA CYS A 64 -1.49 4.36 -2.01
C CYS A 64 -0.13 3.74 -2.33
N VAL A 65 -0.11 2.42 -2.60
CA VAL A 65 1.11 1.69 -2.99
C VAL A 65 1.73 2.31 -4.25
N LYS A 66 0.93 2.56 -5.28
CA LYS A 66 1.38 3.20 -6.53
C LYS A 66 1.98 4.58 -6.27
N SER A 67 1.31 5.42 -5.49
CA SER A 67 1.80 6.77 -5.19
C SER A 67 3.14 6.75 -4.47
N LEU A 68 3.34 5.80 -3.54
CA LEU A 68 4.60 5.64 -2.83
C LEU A 68 5.72 5.14 -3.77
N MET A 69 5.44 4.14 -4.60
CA MET A 69 6.43 3.56 -5.53
C MET A 69 6.81 4.49 -6.69
N ASN A 70 5.91 5.40 -7.09
CA ASN A 70 6.20 6.39 -8.12
C ASN A 70 7.02 7.60 -7.59
N SER A 71 7.34 7.62 -6.31
CA SER A 71 8.23 8.61 -5.71
C SER A 71 9.67 8.09 -5.71
N LYS A 72 10.66 8.96 -5.98
CA LYS A 72 12.07 8.52 -6.04
C LYS A 72 12.53 7.96 -4.69
N MET A 73 12.10 8.60 -3.61
CA MET A 73 12.42 8.16 -2.26
C MET A 73 11.78 6.79 -1.96
N GLY A 74 10.49 6.63 -2.25
CA GLY A 74 9.78 5.38 -1.96
C GLY A 74 10.31 4.19 -2.77
N LEU A 75 10.64 4.40 -4.05
CA LEU A 75 11.28 3.36 -4.86
C LEU A 75 12.68 3.01 -4.32
N GLY A 76 13.50 4.03 -4.01
CA GLY A 76 14.84 3.84 -3.46
C GLY A 76 14.82 3.02 -2.17
N TYR A 77 13.92 3.39 -1.24
CA TYR A 77 13.74 2.65 0.01
C TYR A 77 13.40 1.17 -0.23
N LEU A 78 12.49 0.87 -1.17
CA LEU A 78 12.09 -0.51 -1.46
C LEU A 78 13.21 -1.35 -2.08
N VAL A 79 14.04 -0.75 -2.93
CA VAL A 79 15.21 -1.41 -3.53
C VAL A 79 16.26 -1.73 -2.46
N GLU A 80 16.52 -0.78 -1.56
CA GLU A 80 17.46 -0.96 -0.44
C GLU A 80 16.99 -2.03 0.56
N HIS A 81 15.68 -2.19 0.73
CA HIS A 81 15.08 -3.14 1.67
C HIS A 81 14.46 -4.37 0.96
N GLY A 82 15.14 -4.89 -0.07
CA GLY A 82 14.62 -5.82 -1.11
C GLY A 82 13.79 -7.05 -0.69
N GLY A 83 13.80 -7.50 0.58
CA GLY A 83 12.85 -8.50 1.09
C GLY A 83 11.37 -8.05 0.98
N THR A 84 11.17 -6.74 0.91
CA THR A 84 9.90 -6.02 0.79
C THR A 84 9.20 -6.22 -0.57
N LEU A 85 9.97 -6.45 -1.65
CA LEU A 85 9.44 -6.64 -3.02
C LEU A 85 8.67 -7.95 -3.21
N ASN A 86 8.94 -8.98 -2.38
CA ASN A 86 8.29 -10.29 -2.50
C ASN A 86 6.76 -10.22 -2.31
N HIS A 87 6.27 -9.22 -1.57
CA HIS A 87 4.83 -9.01 -1.39
C HIS A 87 4.15 -8.48 -2.66
N LEU A 88 4.85 -7.74 -3.53
CA LEU A 88 4.31 -7.28 -4.82
C LEU A 88 4.11 -8.45 -5.79
N VAL A 89 5.14 -9.30 -5.90
CA VAL A 89 5.13 -10.44 -6.82
C VAL A 89 4.04 -11.45 -6.48
N ARG A 90 3.77 -11.67 -5.18
CA ARG A 90 2.69 -12.56 -4.71
C ARG A 90 1.29 -12.11 -5.12
N GLY A 91 1.07 -10.81 -5.33
CA GLY A 91 -0.18 -10.30 -5.89
C GLY A 91 -0.45 -10.80 -7.31
N SER A 92 0.58 -10.93 -8.14
CA SER A 92 0.44 -11.37 -9.54
C SER A 92 0.16 -12.86 -9.71
N TYR A 93 0.58 -13.71 -8.78
CA TYR A 93 0.39 -15.17 -8.86
C TYR A 93 -0.94 -15.67 -8.30
N ARG A 94 -1.80 -14.80 -7.75
CA ARG A 94 -3.08 -15.22 -7.13
C ARG A 94 -4.33 -14.80 -7.90
N TYR A 95 -4.18 -14.09 -9.02
CA TYR A 95 -5.25 -13.72 -9.94
C TYR A 95 -5.20 -14.46 -11.30
N LEU A 96 -4.30 -15.43 -11.43
CA LEU A 96 -4.27 -16.46 -12.49
C LEU A 96 -4.57 -17.81 -11.85
#